data_AF-A0A0F3P0U6-F1
#
_entry.id   AF-A0A0F3P0U6-F1
#
_cell.length_a   1.000
_cell.length_b   1.000
_cell.length_c   1.000
_cell.angle_alpha   90.00
_cell.angle_beta   90.00
_cell.angle_gamma   90.00
#
_symmetry.space_group_name_H-M   'P 1'
#
loop_
_entity.id
_entity.type
_entity.pdbx_description
1 polymer ?
#
loop_
_entity_poly.entity_id
_entity_poly.type
_entity_poly.pdbx_seq_one_letter_code
_entity_poly.pdbx_strand_id
1 'polypeptide(L)'
;MAAVKNKYYIRLLKNITLTECDRSKILQAVQDVYGYEIQELQVTPFEQLKTVSQKQINEEEYLLNLSKQLGSNSTWYKVRESLIKRYGQAIDKSWFSPLKVANEDNVNKKYSLKQNRI
;
A
#
# COMPACT_ATOMS: atom_id res chain seq x y z
N MET A 1 2.29 -32.76 -30.22
CA MET A 1 1.65 -32.68 -28.89
C MET A 1 1.13 -31.26 -28.72
N ALA A 2 -0.18 -31.08 -28.61
CA ALA A 2 -0.81 -29.76 -28.56
C ALA A 2 -0.58 -29.11 -27.18
N ALA A 3 -0.06 -27.88 -27.17
CA ALA A 3 0.11 -27.10 -25.95
C ALA A 3 -1.25 -26.78 -25.34
N VAL A 4 -1.47 -27.19 -24.09
CA VAL A 4 -2.71 -26.94 -23.33
C VAL A 4 -2.86 -25.43 -23.12
N LYS A 5 -3.62 -24.76 -23.99
CA LYS A 5 -3.92 -23.31 -23.96
C LYS A 5 -5.13 -22.96 -23.08
N ASN A 6 -5.42 -23.78 -22.08
CA ASN A 6 -6.71 -23.80 -21.41
C ASN A 6 -6.62 -23.40 -19.94
N LYS A 7 -5.90 -22.29 -19.68
CA LYS A 7 -5.66 -21.75 -18.34
C LYS A 7 -6.34 -20.41 -18.16
N TYR A 8 -6.92 -20.18 -16.99
CA TYR A 8 -7.48 -18.90 -16.62
C TYR A 8 -6.68 -18.30 -15.46
N TYR A 9 -6.26 -17.04 -15.61
CA TYR A 9 -5.38 -16.38 -14.65
C TYR A 9 -6.18 -15.47 -13.73
N ILE A 10 -6.01 -15.63 -12.42
CA ILE A 10 -6.57 -14.75 -11.41
C ILE A 10 -5.47 -14.17 -10.52
N ARG A 11 -5.66 -12.92 -10.11
CA ARG A 11 -4.77 -12.23 -9.18
C ARG A 11 -5.52 -11.94 -7.89
N LEU A 12 -4.97 -12.38 -6.77
CA LEU A 12 -5.56 -12.09 -5.46
C LEU A 12 -5.28 -10.64 -5.06
N LEU A 13 -6.30 -9.97 -4.52
CA LEU A 13 -6.20 -8.58 -4.04
C LEU A 13 -5.84 -8.50 -2.55
N LYS A 14 -5.79 -9.64 -1.87
CA LYS A 14 -5.44 -9.76 -0.45
C LYS A 14 -4.54 -10.97 -0.26
N ASN A 15 -3.75 -10.94 0.82
CA ASN A 15 -2.96 -12.09 1.24
C ASN A 15 -3.89 -13.15 1.86
N ILE A 16 -4.50 -13.96 0.99
CA ILE A 16 -5.35 -15.09 1.38
C ILE A 16 -4.83 -16.36 0.71
N THR A 17 -4.92 -17.47 1.43
CA THR A 17 -4.60 -18.80 0.91
C THR A 17 -5.88 -19.43 0.39
N LEU A 18 -5.94 -19.73 -0.91
CA LEU A 18 -7.06 -20.48 -1.48
C LEU A 18 -6.86 -21.98 -1.23
N THR A 19 -7.83 -22.61 -0.56
CA THR A 19 -7.88 -24.06 -0.40
C THR A 19 -8.18 -24.75 -1.72
N GLU A 20 -8.01 -26.06 -1.80
CA GLU A 20 -8.41 -26.85 -2.98
C GLU A 20 -9.92 -26.70 -3.27
N CYS A 21 -10.75 -26.68 -2.22
CA CYS A 21 -12.20 -26.47 -2.35
C CYS A 21 -12.52 -25.09 -2.96
N ASP A 22 -11.84 -24.03 -2.51
CA ASP A 22 -12.04 -22.68 -3.06
C ASP A 22 -11.63 -22.63 -4.53
N ARG A 23 -10.51 -23.25 -4.88
CA ARG A 23 -10.02 -23.33 -6.27
C ARG A 23 -11.02 -24.04 -7.17
N SER A 24 -11.59 -25.17 -6.73
CA SER A 24 -12.58 -25.92 -7.50
C SER A 24 -13.87 -25.13 -7.72
N LYS A 25 -14.35 -24.40 -6.70
CA LYS A 25 -15.52 -23.53 -6.82
C LYS A 25 -15.28 -22.38 -7.81
N ILE A 26 -14.10 -21.76 -7.76
CA ILE A 26 -13.74 -20.68 -8.68
C ILE A 26 -13.61 -21.21 -10.11
N LEU A 27 -12.97 -22.36 -10.29
CA LEU A 27 -12.84 -22.98 -11.62
C LEU A 27 -14.21 -23.30 -12.22
N GLN A 28 -15.13 -23.87 -11.43
CA GLN A 28 -16.50 -24.14 -11.88
C GLN A 28 -17.19 -22.85 -12.35
N ALA A 29 -17.13 -21.79 -11.55
CA ALA A 29 -17.74 -20.51 -11.91
C ALA A 29 -17.12 -19.90 -13.18
N VAL A 30 -15.82 -20.07 -13.40
CA VAL A 30 -15.14 -19.64 -14.62
C VAL A 30 -15.61 -20.46 -15.82
N GLN A 31 -15.73 -21.78 -15.68
CA GLN A 31 -16.23 -22.67 -16.74
C GLN A 31 -17.68 -22.35 -17.10
N ASP A 32 -18.53 -22.04 -16.12
CA ASP A 32 -19.93 -21.70 -16.35
C ASP A 32 -20.10 -20.40 -17.17
N VAL A 33 -19.11 -19.51 -17.14
CA VAL A 33 -19.12 -18.22 -17.88
C VAL A 33 -18.39 -18.31 -19.22
N TYR A 34 -17.23 -18.95 -19.23
CA TYR A 34 -16.29 -18.90 -20.35
C TYR A 34 -16.15 -20.23 -21.11
N GLY A 35 -16.75 -21.31 -20.61
CA GLY A 35 -16.72 -22.62 -21.25
C GLY A 35 -15.79 -23.63 -20.57
N TYR A 36 -16.12 -24.92 -20.77
CA TYR A 36 -15.41 -26.07 -20.18
C TYR A 36 -14.05 -26.37 -20.81
N GLU A 37 -13.67 -25.64 -21.86
CA GLU A 37 -12.31 -25.64 -22.35
C GLU A 37 -11.33 -25.23 -21.26
N ILE A 38 -11.69 -24.34 -20.33
CA ILE A 38 -10.81 -23.94 -19.22
C ILE A 38 -10.69 -25.09 -18.22
N GLN A 39 -9.51 -25.66 -18.09
CA GLN A 39 -9.26 -26.82 -17.24
C GLN A 39 -8.47 -26.47 -15.98
N GLU A 40 -7.80 -25.33 -15.96
CA GLU A 40 -6.89 -24.98 -14.87
C GLU A 40 -6.99 -23.50 -14.50
N LEU A 41 -7.00 -23.25 -13.19
CA LEU A 41 -6.91 -21.92 -12.60
C LEU A 41 -5.46 -21.62 -12.21
N GLN A 42 -4.88 -20.58 -12.80
CA GLN A 42 -3.57 -20.06 -12.42
C GLN A 42 -3.74 -18.88 -11.48
N VAL A 43 -3.28 -19.04 -10.24
CA VAL A 43 -3.46 -18.05 -9.18
C VAL A 43 -2.14 -17.34 -8.92
N THR A 44 -2.07 -16.05 -9.25
CA THR A 44 -0.98 -15.20 -8.80
C THR A 44 -1.27 -14.73 -7.37
N PRO A 45 -0.44 -15.09 -6.38
CA PRO A 45 -0.65 -14.64 -5.01
C PRO A 45 -0.53 -13.12 -4.92
N PHE A 46 -1.14 -12.55 -3.88
CA PHE A 46 -0.96 -11.13 -3.60
C PHE A 46 0.48 -10.87 -3.17
N GLU A 47 1.24 -10.20 -4.02
CA GLU A 47 2.53 -9.65 -3.62
C GLU A 47 2.27 -8.39 -2.79
N GLN A 48 2.40 -8.54 -1.47
CA GLN A 48 2.51 -7.38 -0.61
C GLN A 48 3.75 -6.62 -1.05
N LEU A 49 3.58 -5.33 -1.42
CA LEU A 49 4.69 -4.44 -1.72
C LEU A 49 5.69 -4.56 -0.59
N LYS A 50 6.82 -5.23 -0.85
CA LYS A 50 7.95 -5.24 0.07
C LYS A 50 8.40 -3.79 0.11
N THR A 51 8.15 -3.11 1.22
CA THR A 51 8.82 -1.85 1.54
C THR A 51 10.30 -2.11 1.32
N VAL A 52 10.85 -1.48 0.29
CA VAL A 52 12.24 -1.66 -0.12
C VAL A 52 13.10 -1.34 1.10
N SER A 53 13.69 -2.37 1.69
CA SER A 53 14.63 -2.26 2.81
C SER A 53 15.96 -1.73 2.29
N GLN A 54 15.99 -0.45 1.91
CA GLN A 54 17.21 0.24 1.47
C GLN A 54 17.17 1.71 1.92
N LYS A 55 17.08 2.01 3.24
CA LYS A 55 17.41 3.36 3.78
C LYS A 55 17.34 3.60 5.30
N GLN A 56 17.36 2.58 6.17
CA GLN A 56 17.11 2.79 7.62
C GLN A 56 18.00 3.89 8.27
N ILE A 57 19.28 4.00 7.88
CA ILE A 57 20.20 5.00 8.47
C ILE A 57 19.82 6.45 8.10
N ASN A 58 19.28 6.70 6.91
CA ASN A 58 18.88 8.06 6.50
C ASN A 58 17.50 8.44 7.05
N GLU A 59 16.62 7.46 7.31
CA GLU A 59 15.26 7.74 7.76
C GLU A 59 15.20 8.16 9.24
N GLU A 60 16.04 7.58 10.11
CA GLU A 60 16.09 7.99 11.51
C GLU A 60 16.59 9.42 11.68
N GLU A 61 17.66 9.80 10.97
CA GLU A 61 18.16 11.18 10.96
C GLU A 61 17.12 12.15 10.40
N TYR A 62 16.43 11.76 9.33
CA TYR A 62 15.35 12.55 8.74
C TYR A 62 14.19 12.76 9.72
N LEU A 63 13.75 11.71 10.41
CA LEU A 63 12.70 11.78 11.42
C LEU A 63 13.14 12.63 12.63
N LEU A 64 14.40 12.53 13.05
CA LEU A 64 14.94 13.36 14.12
C LEU A 64 14.88 14.85 13.77
N ASN A 65 15.32 15.22 12.57
CA ASN A 65 15.24 16.61 12.10
C ASN A 65 13.78 17.07 11.99
N LEU A 66 12.91 16.23 11.44
CA LEU A 66 11.48 16.52 11.32
C LEU A 66 10.83 16.74 12.70
N SER A 67 11.21 15.96 13.70
CA SER A 67 10.71 16.09 15.07
C SER A 67 11.11 17.42 15.72
N LYS A 68 12.31 17.94 15.40
CA LYS A 68 12.77 19.25 15.86
C LYS A 68 12.00 20.39 15.20
N GLN A 69 11.67 20.25 13.93
CA GLN A 69 10.93 21.28 13.17
C GLN A 69 9.45 21.37 13.58
N LEU A 70 8.79 20.23 13.80
CA LEU A 70 7.35 20.17 14.05
C LEU A 70 6.98 19.97 15.52
N GLY A 71 7.94 19.58 16.36
CA GLY A 71 7.68 19.05 17.70
C GLY A 71 7.26 17.59 17.63
N SER A 72 8.00 16.73 18.33
CA SER A 72 7.77 15.27 18.39
C SER A 72 6.37 14.87 18.86
N ASN A 73 5.72 15.72 19.66
CA ASN A 73 4.38 15.47 20.17
C ASN A 73 3.27 16.01 19.27
N SER A 74 3.58 16.78 18.23
CA SER A 74 2.57 17.33 17.33
C SER A 74 1.89 16.21 16.53
N THR A 75 0.60 16.36 16.29
CA THR A 75 -0.15 15.41 15.45
C THR A 75 0.40 15.37 14.03
N TRP A 76 0.79 16.53 13.48
CA TRP A 76 1.34 16.60 12.13
C TRP A 76 2.66 15.84 11.99
N TYR A 77 3.53 15.89 13.00
CA TYR A 77 4.72 15.03 13.05
C TYR A 77 4.34 13.55 13.05
N LYS A 78 3.43 13.13 13.94
CA LYS A 78 3.02 11.71 14.07
C LYS A 78 2.41 11.16 12.77
N VAL A 79 1.66 12.00 12.04
CA VAL A 79 1.12 11.65 10.71
C VAL A 79 2.25 11.42 9.72
N ARG A 80 3.18 12.38 9.58
CA ARG A 80 4.32 12.27 8.65
C ARG A 80 5.24 11.10 9.01
N GLU A 81 5.55 10.93 10.30
CA GLU A 81 6.35 9.81 10.82
C GLU A 81 5.74 8.45 10.43
N SER A 82 4.42 8.29 10.62
CA SER A 82 3.73 7.05 10.28
C SER A 82 3.78 6.75 8.78
N LEU A 83 3.70 7.78 7.94
CA LEU A 83 3.80 7.64 6.48
C LEU A 83 5.22 7.31 6.04
N ILE A 84 6.23 7.98 6.61
CA ILE A 84 7.65 7.71 6.34
C ILE A 84 8.00 6.28 6.72
N LYS A 85 7.62 5.82 7.92
CA LYS A 85 7.90 4.44 8.37
C LYS A 85 7.27 3.37 7.47
N ARG A 86 6.15 3.69 6.81
CA ARG A 86 5.40 2.74 5.97
C ARG A 86 5.80 2.79 4.50
N TYR A 87 6.16 3.96 3.97
CA TYR A 87 6.35 4.16 2.53
C TYR A 87 7.70 4.78 2.17
N GLY A 88 8.52 5.09 3.16
CA GLY A 88 9.82 5.71 3.03
C GLY A 88 9.78 7.23 2.95
N GLN A 89 10.91 7.86 3.26
CA GLN A 89 11.05 9.32 3.31
C GLN A 89 10.80 10.05 1.97
N ALA A 90 10.86 9.34 0.84
CA ALA A 90 10.64 9.93 -0.48
C ALA A 90 9.22 10.48 -0.63
N ILE A 91 8.22 9.77 -0.10
CA ILE A 91 6.82 10.21 -0.10
C ILE A 91 6.67 11.53 0.64
N ASP A 92 7.30 11.62 1.81
CA ASP A 92 7.25 12.81 2.65
C ASP A 92 7.88 14.03 1.95
N LYS A 93 9.06 13.84 1.35
CA LYS A 93 9.75 14.87 0.58
C LYS A 93 8.90 15.38 -0.59
N SER A 94 8.29 14.49 -1.37
CA SER A 94 7.54 14.88 -2.57
C SER A 94 6.20 15.55 -2.27
N TRP A 95 5.47 15.11 -1.23
CA TRP A 95 4.07 15.50 -1.04
C TRP A 95 3.80 16.33 0.21
N PHE A 96 4.50 16.05 1.32
CA PHE A 96 4.14 16.59 2.63
C PHE A 96 5.10 17.66 3.14
N SER A 97 6.38 17.58 2.77
CA SER A 97 7.39 18.58 3.12
C SER A 97 7.07 20.00 2.63
N PRO A 98 6.42 20.21 1.48
CA PRO A 98 6.02 21.55 1.04
C PRO A 98 4.79 22.10 1.76
N LEU A 99 4.17 21.35 2.68
CA LEU A 99 2.92 21.71 3.34
C LEU A 99 3.16 22.13 4.79
N LYS A 100 2.33 23.06 5.27
CA LYS A 100 2.23 23.44 6.69
C LYS A 100 0.80 23.33 7.19
N VAL A 101 0.65 23.08 8.48
CA VAL A 101 -0.65 23.12 9.17
C VAL A 101 -1.14 24.57 9.15
N ALA A 102 -2.29 24.79 8.54
CA ALA A 102 -2.98 26.08 8.52
C ALA A 102 -3.95 26.22 9.69
N ASN A 103 -4.62 25.11 10.04
CA ASN A 103 -5.57 25.04 11.15
C ASN A 103 -5.66 23.60 11.67
N GLU A 104 -5.82 23.47 12.98
CA GLU A 104 -6.03 22.21 13.71
C GLU A 104 -7.33 22.33 14.51
N ASP A 105 -8.34 21.59 14.07
CA ASP A 105 -9.62 21.46 14.76
C ASP A 105 -9.62 20.14 15.53
N ASN A 106 -9.23 20.21 16.80
CA ASN A 106 -9.14 19.05 17.68
C ASN A 106 -10.50 18.47 18.07
N VAL A 107 -11.58 19.29 18.02
CA VAL A 107 -12.94 18.83 18.34
C VAL A 107 -13.42 17.89 17.25
N ASN A 108 -13.22 18.27 15.99
CA ASN A 108 -13.62 17.46 14.83
C ASN A 108 -12.51 16.57 14.27
N LYS A 109 -11.34 16.53 14.91
CA LYS A 109 -10.14 15.80 14.46
C LYS A 109 -9.75 16.14 13.02
N LYS A 110 -9.86 17.41 12.63
CA LYS A 110 -9.63 17.88 11.27
C LYS A 110 -8.38 18.76 11.18
N TYR A 111 -7.56 18.50 10.17
CA TYR A 111 -6.36 19.27 9.86
C TYR A 111 -6.51 19.93 8.49
N SER A 112 -6.30 21.23 8.44
CA SER A 112 -6.24 21.96 7.18
C SER A 112 -4.79 22.26 6.85
N LEU A 113 -4.35 21.83 5.68
CA LEU A 113 -2.99 22.02 5.19
C LEU A 113 -2.99 23.11 4.12
N LYS A 114 -1.92 23.88 4.07
CA LYS A 114 -1.67 24.82 2.97
C LYS A 114 -0.24 24.67 2.48
N GLN A 115 -0.03 25.06 1.23
CA GLN A 115 1.33 25.20 0.70
C GLN A 115 2.12 26.18 1.55
N ASN A 116 3.33 25.78 1.89
CA ASN A 116 4.31 26.66 2.50
C ASN A 116 4.90 27.55 1.39
N ARG A 117 4.15 28.58 0.99
CA ARG A 117 4.69 29.67 0.16
C ARG A 117 5.70 30.44 1.00
N ILE A 118 6.96 30.46 0.54
CA ILE A 118 8.01 31.37 0.99
C ILE A 118 7.70 32.73 0.36
#